data_AF-A0A2N3D304-F1
#
_entry.id   AF-A0A2N3D304-F1
#
_cell.length_a   1.000
_cell.length_b   1.000
_cell.length_c   1.000
_cell.angle_alpha   90.00
_cell.angle_beta   90.00
_cell.angle_gamma   90.00
#
_symmetry.space_group_name_H-M   'P 1'
#
loop_
_entity.id
_entity.type
_entity.pdbx_description
1 polymer ?
#
loop_
_entity_poly.entity_id
_entity_poly.type
_entity_poly.pdbx_seq_one_letter_code
_entity_poly.pdbx_strand_id
1 'polypeptide(L)'
;MKATIERATLLRCLSHVQSVVERRNTIPILSNVLIDASDGGSVRVMATDLDLQVVESMSASSVEQAGAITVSAHLLFDIARKLPEGSQVSLTTSDNRLEVKAGRSNF
;
A
#
# COMPACT_ATOMS: atom_id res chain seq x y z
N MET A 1 12.01 2.11 -3.51
CA MET A 1 11.47 1.06 -2.63
C MET A 1 11.18 -0.20 -3.41
N LYS A 2 11.41 -1.35 -2.79
CA LYS A 2 11.07 -2.67 -3.30
C LYS A 2 10.81 -3.61 -2.11
N ALA A 3 9.57 -4.05 -1.96
CA ALA A 3 9.14 -4.91 -0.86
C ALA A 3 8.18 -6.01 -1.34
N THR A 4 8.19 -7.16 -0.67
CA THR A 4 7.27 -8.27 -0.92
C THR A 4 6.45 -8.55 0.33
N ILE A 5 5.13 -8.62 0.19
CA ILE A 5 4.19 -8.77 1.30
C ILE A 5 3.15 -9.84 0.95
N GLU A 6 2.74 -10.65 1.92
CA GLU A 6 1.62 -11.57 1.73
C GLU A 6 0.32 -10.79 1.43
N ARG A 7 -0.41 -11.21 0.39
CA ARG A 7 -1.66 -10.55 -0.02
C ARG A 7 -2.65 -10.39 1.13
N ALA A 8 -2.86 -11.42 1.95
CA ALA A 8 -3.84 -11.37 3.03
C ALA A 8 -3.53 -10.24 4.04
N THR A 9 -2.25 -10.10 4.39
CA THR A 9 -1.75 -9.06 5.28
C THR A 9 -1.89 -7.67 4.66
N LEU A 10 -1.50 -7.50 3.39
CA LEU A 10 -1.65 -6.23 2.67
C LEU A 10 -3.14 -5.83 2.56
N LEU A 11 -4.00 -6.75 2.16
CA LEU A 11 -5.43 -6.49 1.97
C LEU A 11 -6.12 -6.10 3.28
N ARG A 12 -5.81 -6.78 4.40
CA ARG A 12 -6.31 -6.42 5.73
C ARG A 12 -5.90 -5.00 6.10
N CYS A 13 -4.61 -4.68 5.96
CA CYS A 13 -4.09 -3.35 6.27
C CYS A 13 -4.78 -2.26 5.44
N LEU A 14 -4.85 -2.44 4.12
CA LEU A 14 -5.50 -1.49 3.22
C LEU A 14 -7.00 -1.33 3.51
N SER A 15 -7.68 -2.40 3.95
CA SER A 15 -9.10 -2.34 4.31
C SER A 15 -9.38 -1.38 5.48
N HIS A 16 -8.45 -1.31 6.44
CA HIS A 16 -8.56 -0.41 7.58
C HIS A 16 -8.17 1.01 7.18
N VAL A 17 -7.03 1.18 6.50
CA VAL A 17 -6.51 2.51 6.18
C VAL A 17 -7.37 3.24 5.14
N GLN A 18 -7.99 2.55 4.18
CA GLN A 18 -8.87 3.22 3.21
C GLN A 18 -10.16 3.78 3.85
N SER A 19 -10.56 3.31 5.04
CA SER A 19 -11.84 3.67 5.66
C SER A 19 -11.89 5.15 6.09
N VAL A 20 -10.73 5.75 6.33
CA VAL A 20 -10.58 7.18 6.64
C VAL A 20 -10.33 8.04 5.40
N VAL A 21 -10.30 7.44 4.20
CA VAL A 21 -10.08 8.16 2.96
C VAL A 21 -11.40 8.43 2.26
N GLU A 22 -11.83 9.68 2.26
CA GLU A 22 -13.01 10.09 1.52
C GLU A 22 -12.84 9.89 -0.01
N ARG A 23 -13.94 9.57 -0.69
CA ARG A 23 -13.92 9.38 -2.16
C ARG A 23 -13.85 10.68 -2.94
N ARG A 24 -14.23 11.80 -2.33
CA ARG A 24 -14.25 13.13 -2.95
C ARG A 24 -13.55 14.11 -2.04
N ASN A 25 -12.27 14.35 -2.32
CA ASN A 25 -11.47 15.34 -1.61
C ASN A 25 -11.24 16.58 -2.47
N THR A 26 -11.29 17.76 -1.86
CA THR A 26 -10.81 19.01 -2.47
C THR A 26 -9.28 19.08 -2.50
N ILE A 27 -8.61 18.31 -1.63
CA ILE A 27 -7.16 18.19 -1.55
C ILE A 27 -6.76 16.80 -2.08
N PRO A 28 -6.26 16.67 -3.33
CA PRO A 28 -6.09 15.37 -3.99
C PRO A 28 -5.19 14.38 -3.23
N ILE A 29 -4.12 14.85 -2.57
CA ILE A 29 -3.18 13.96 -1.85
C ILE A 29 -3.83 13.22 -0.68
N LEU A 30 -4.93 13.74 -0.11
CA LEU A 30 -5.68 13.06 0.95
C LEU A 30 -6.49 11.86 0.43
N SER A 31 -6.58 11.68 -0.89
CA SER A 31 -7.14 10.48 -1.52
C SER A 31 -6.14 9.31 -1.60
N ASN A 32 -4.89 9.55 -1.18
CA ASN A 32 -3.82 8.57 -1.20
C ASN A 32 -3.59 7.94 0.18
N VAL A 33 -2.97 6.77 0.17
CA VAL A 33 -2.25 6.23 1.33
C VAL A 33 -0.74 6.43 1.13
N LEU A 34 -0.03 6.71 2.20
CA LEU A 34 1.42 6.56 2.29
C LEU A 34 1.74 5.07 2.44
N ILE A 35 2.72 4.59 1.68
CA ILE A 35 3.40 3.30 1.90
C ILE A 35 4.86 3.61 2.15
N ASP A 36 5.40 3.13 3.26
CA ASP A 36 6.77 3.37 3.68
C ASP A 36 7.41 2.04 4.07
N ALA A 37 8.32 1.54 3.22
CA ALA A 37 9.11 0.34 3.49
C ALA A 37 10.43 0.72 4.14
N SER A 38 10.66 0.19 5.33
CA SER A 38 11.86 0.43 6.13
C SER A 38 12.88 -0.71 6.01
N ASP A 39 14.16 -0.41 6.22
CA ASP A 39 15.26 -1.40 6.17
C ASP A 39 15.13 -2.52 7.23
N GLY A 40 14.27 -2.34 8.24
CA GLY A 40 13.99 -3.33 9.28
C GLY A 40 12.97 -4.41 8.90
N GLY A 41 12.61 -4.53 7.61
CA GLY A 41 11.65 -5.53 7.14
C GLY A 41 10.19 -5.19 7.46
N SER A 42 9.90 -3.94 7.86
CA SER A 42 8.55 -3.47 8.17
C SER A 42 8.05 -2.49 7.12
N VAL A 43 6.77 -2.59 6.79
CA VAL A 43 6.06 -1.66 5.91
C VAL A 43 5.00 -0.95 6.71
N ARG A 44 5.09 0.38 6.78
CA ARG A 44 4.08 1.25 7.37
C ARG A 44 3.13 1.74 6.28
N VAL A 45 1.84 1.72 6.56
CA VAL A 45 0.79 2.33 5.73
C VAL A 45 0.06 3.37 6.54
N MET A 46 -0.16 4.55 5.97
CA MET A 46 -0.82 5.66 6.66
C MET A 46 -1.80 6.40 5.75
N ALA A 47 -2.94 6.81 6.29
CA ALA A 47 -3.85 7.76 5.67
C ALA A 47 -4.36 8.79 6.68
N THR A 48 -4.82 9.92 6.17
CA THR A 48 -5.35 11.03 6.97
C THR A 48 -6.30 11.90 6.17
N ASP A 49 -7.29 12.47 6.86
CA ASP A 49 -8.19 13.52 6.37
C ASP A 49 -7.89 14.90 7.02
N LEU A 50 -6.73 15.02 7.69
CA LEU A 50 -6.26 16.14 8.52
C LEU A 50 -6.84 16.24 9.94
N ASP A 51 -7.96 15.57 10.22
CA ASP A 51 -8.54 15.50 11.57
C ASP A 51 -8.20 14.17 12.27
N LEU A 52 -8.21 13.10 11.49
CA LEU A 52 -7.88 11.75 11.91
C LEU A 52 -6.71 11.21 11.08
N GLN A 53 -5.93 10.35 11.72
CA GLN A 53 -4.86 9.60 11.09
C GLN A 53 -4.94 8.14 11.51
N VAL A 54 -4.83 7.25 10.53
CA VAL A 54 -4.68 5.81 10.77
C VAL A 54 -3.30 5.40 10.30
N VAL A 55 -2.56 4.73 11.17
CA VAL A 55 -1.24 4.18 10.89
C VAL A 55 -1.25 2.70 11.20
N GLU A 56 -0.93 1.88 10.21
CA GLU A 56 -0.68 0.46 10.42
C GLU A 56 0.74 0.09 10.02
N SER A 57 1.29 -0.89 10.71
CA SER A 57 2.58 -1.50 10.37
C SER A 57 2.38 -2.98 10.14
N MET A 58 3.01 -3.51 9.11
CA MET A 58 3.03 -4.94 8.81
C MET A 58 4.44 -5.42 8.53
N SER A 59 4.73 -6.66 8.87
CA SER A 59 5.96 -7.32 8.45
C SER A 59 5.89 -7.62 6.96
N ALA A 60 6.94 -7.28 6.23
CA ALA A 60 7.13 -7.73 4.86
C ALA A 60 7.84 -9.08 4.86
N SER A 61 7.57 -9.90 3.85
CA SER A 61 8.35 -11.11 3.57
C SER A 61 9.78 -10.76 3.15
N SER A 62 9.96 -9.65 2.44
CA SER A 62 11.26 -9.06 2.15
C SER A 62 11.14 -7.55 1.92
N VAL A 63 12.19 -6.81 2.29
CA VAL A 63 12.43 -5.43 1.84
C VAL A 63 13.81 -5.41 1.21
N GLU A 64 13.85 -5.33 -0.12
CA GLU A 64 15.11 -5.29 -0.88
C GLU A 64 15.62 -3.87 -1.06
N GLN A 65 14.72 -2.89 -0.99
CA GLN A 65 15.06 -1.48 -1.04
C GLN A 65 14.05 -0.69 -0.20
N ALA A 66 14.52 0.05 0.80
CA ALA A 66 13.67 0.97 1.53
C ALA A 66 13.17 2.13 0.65
N GLY A 67 12.20 2.87 1.19
CA GLY A 67 11.66 4.08 0.61
C GLY A 67 10.15 4.16 0.72
N ALA A 68 9.63 5.32 0.36
CA ALA A 68 8.22 5.63 0.53
C ALA A 68 7.60 6.23 -0.74
N ILE A 69 6.29 6.00 -0.90
CA ILE A 69 5.48 6.58 -1.96
C ILE A 69 4.04 6.78 -1.46
N THR A 70 3.32 7.72 -2.05
CA THR A 70 1.86 7.81 -1.86
C THR A 70 1.14 7.36 -3.12
N VAL A 71 0.05 6.60 -2.95
CA VAL A 71 -0.75 6.07 -4.05
C VAL A 71 -2.23 6.09 -3.70
N SER A 72 -3.11 6.09 -4.70
CA SER A 72 -4.56 6.10 -4.46
C SER A 72 -5.00 4.94 -3.56
N ALA A 73 -5.65 5.28 -2.45
CA ALA A 73 -6.08 4.31 -1.44
C ALA A 73 -7.05 3.27 -2.00
N HIS A 74 -8.13 3.77 -2.61
CA HIS A 74 -9.21 2.94 -3.16
C HIS A 74 -8.73 2.08 -4.33
N LEU A 75 -7.89 2.64 -5.23
CA LEU A 75 -7.35 1.89 -6.35
C LEU A 75 -6.44 0.74 -5.89
N LEU A 76 -5.53 1.03 -4.95
CA LEU A 76 -4.63 0.00 -4.43
C LEU A 76 -5.39 -1.10 -3.70
N PHE A 77 -6.41 -0.76 -2.90
CA PHE A 77 -7.28 -1.73 -2.25
C PHE A 77 -8.01 -2.61 -3.27
N ASP A 78 -8.59 -2.00 -4.32
CA ASP A 78 -9.28 -2.73 -5.38
C ASP A 78 -8.35 -3.68 -6.15
N ILE A 79 -7.10 -3.26 -6.41
CA ILE A 79 -6.06 -4.11 -6.98
C ILE A 79 -5.79 -5.29 -6.04
N ALA A 80 -5.42 -5.01 -4.78
CA ALA A 80 -5.05 -6.03 -3.80
C ALA A 80 -6.16 -7.08 -3.60
N ARG A 81 -7.43 -6.65 -3.59
CA ARG A 81 -8.59 -7.52 -3.46
C ARG A 81 -8.70 -8.51 -4.63
N LYS A 82 -8.37 -8.08 -5.85
CA LYS A 82 -8.45 -8.89 -7.08
C LYS A 82 -7.25 -9.80 -7.31
N LEU A 83 -6.16 -9.64 -6.56
CA LEU A 83 -5.01 -10.54 -6.65
C LEU A 83 -5.37 -11.97 -6.19
N PRO A 84 -4.70 -13.02 -6.69
CA PRO A 84 -4.96 -14.40 -6.29
C PRO A 84 -4.74 -14.63 -4.78
N GLU A 85 -5.60 -15.41 -4.14
CA GLU A 85 -5.41 -15.78 -2.73
C GLU A 85 -4.10 -16.55 -2.51
N GLY A 86 -3.48 -16.33 -1.34
CA GLY A 86 -2.17 -16.93 -1.00
C GLY A 86 -0.97 -16.36 -1.76
N SER A 87 -1.16 -15.37 -2.65
CA SER A 87 -0.05 -14.80 -3.41
C SER A 87 0.86 -13.90 -2.57
N GLN A 88 2.14 -13.88 -2.92
CA GLN A 88 3.07 -12.82 -2.54
C GLN A 88 2.92 -11.62 -3.48
N VAL A 89 2.82 -10.42 -2.93
CA VAL A 89 2.63 -9.16 -3.65
C VAL A 89 3.94 -8.37 -3.61
N SER A 90 4.53 -8.14 -4.78
CA SER A 90 5.70 -7.28 -4.93
C SER A 90 5.26 -5.85 -5.21
N LEU A 91 5.81 -4.92 -4.44
CA LEU A 91 5.63 -3.48 -4.52
C LEU A 91 6.96 -2.86 -4.91
N THR A 92 7.06 -2.29 -6.12
CA THR A 92 8.30 -1.68 -6.62
C THR A 92 8.02 -0.26 -7.09
N THR A 93 8.81 0.72 -6.63
CA THR A 93 8.69 2.10 -7.14
C THR A 93 9.68 2.36 -8.26
N SER A 94 9.19 2.90 -9.38
CA SER A 94 9.99 3.45 -10.48
C SER A 94 9.26 4.65 -11.08
N ASP A 95 9.98 5.70 -11.46
CA ASP A 95 9.43 6.85 -12.22
C ASP A 95 8.16 7.47 -11.61
N ASN A 96 8.13 7.67 -10.28
CA ASN A 96 6.96 8.15 -9.52
C ASN A 96 5.70 7.26 -9.66
N ARG A 97 5.87 5.99 -9.98
CA ARG A 97 4.80 4.99 -10.03
C ARG A 97 5.12 3.86 -9.07
N LEU A 98 4.07 3.25 -8.54
CA LEU A 98 4.14 1.99 -7.82
C LEU A 98 3.68 0.88 -8.74
N GLU A 99 4.59 -0.03 -9.08
CA GLU A 99 4.26 -1.28 -9.76
C GLU A 99 3.81 -2.32 -8.73
N VAL A 100 2.67 -2.96 -8.99
CA VAL A 100 2.10 -4.02 -8.13
C VAL A 100 2.06 -5.33 -8.90
N LYS A 101 2.84 -6.32 -8.46
CA LYS A 101 2.95 -7.64 -9.11
C LYS A 101 2.55 -8.77 -8.18
N ALA A 102 1.72 -9.70 -8.68
CA ALA A 102 1.47 -10.98 -8.04
C ALA A 102 1.16 -12.06 -9.08
N GLY A 103 2.02 -13.07 -9.17
CA GLY A 103 1.94 -14.10 -10.19
C GLY A 103 1.98 -13.49 -11.60
N ARG A 104 0.89 -13.66 -12.37
CA ARG A 104 0.75 -13.14 -13.75
C ARG A 104 0.12 -11.74 -13.81
N SER A 105 -0.28 -11.17 -12.67
CA SER A 105 -0.90 -9.84 -12.61
C SER A 105 0.18 -8.76 -12.47
N ASN A 106 0.06 -7.69 -13.25
CA ASN A 106 0.92 -6.50 -13.17
C ASN A 106 0.05 -5.24 -13.33
N PHE A 107 0.19 -4.28 -12.42
CA PHE A 107 -0.54 -3.01 -12.39
C PHE A 107 0.42 -1.84 -12.25
#